data_AF-A0A833GW00-F1
#
_entry.id   AF-A0A833GW00-F1
#
_cell.length_a   1.000
_cell.length_b   1.000
_cell.length_c   1.000
_cell.angle_alpha   90.00
_cell.angle_beta   90.00
_cell.angle_gamma   90.00
#
_symmetry.space_group_name_H-M   'P 1'
#
loop_
_entity.id
_entity.type
_entity.pdbx_description
1 polymer ?
#
loop_
_entity_poly.entity_id
_entity_poly.type
_entity_poly.pdbx_seq_one_letter_code
_entity_poly.pdbx_strand_id
1 'polypeptide(L)'
;MPNSYGGPGAIMAEQDVQADRVENMMPAALAPLPPELMTGHPQLDAEHHLLMTCIANLRRVCVNHAGSLHCGHCDGLRRQHCDSHLVGMLGDLLAFILEHFRTEEEIMRSSLLLMVDRAVCEAHMEDHAAISGKVQEIVAALDPMNTVSLIRELDALLTRWMGNHIALHDMLLARWVLREDSVLRRNTLSSS
;
A
#
# COMPACT_ATOMS: atom_id res chain seq x y z
N MET A 1 43.57 30.29 -29.14
CA MET A 1 43.04 29.13 -29.88
C MET A 1 41.91 28.51 -29.07
N PRO A 2 40.78 28.15 -29.70
CA PRO A 2 39.45 28.15 -29.07
C PRO A 2 38.90 26.76 -28.76
N ASN A 3 37.97 26.77 -27.80
CA ASN A 3 36.72 26.02 -27.62
C ASN A 3 36.45 24.71 -28.43
N SER A 4 36.00 23.67 -27.72
CA SER A 4 35.08 22.61 -28.20
C SER A 4 34.44 21.97 -26.95
N TYR A 5 33.27 22.41 -26.52
CA TYR A 5 31.92 21.92 -26.88
C TYR A 5 31.69 20.41 -26.74
N GLY A 6 30.89 20.06 -25.72
CA GLY A 6 29.62 19.34 -25.90
C GLY A 6 29.70 17.82 -26.04
N GLY A 7 29.74 17.11 -24.91
CA GLY A 7 29.30 15.72 -24.84
C GLY A 7 27.77 15.67 -24.61
N PRO A 8 26.99 14.90 -25.39
CA PRO A 8 25.55 14.82 -25.25
C PRO A 8 25.16 14.08 -23.97
N GLY A 9 24.15 14.64 -23.29
CA GLY A 9 23.62 14.18 -22.02
C GLY A 9 23.16 12.72 -22.03
N ALA A 10 23.51 12.03 -20.96
CA ALA A 10 22.90 10.76 -20.58
C ALA A 10 21.42 11.01 -20.28
N ILE A 11 20.56 10.56 -21.17
CA ILE A 11 19.14 10.31 -20.89
C ILE A 11 19.08 8.88 -20.36
N MET A 12 19.24 8.66 -19.06
CA MET A 12 18.89 7.39 -18.39
C MET A 12 18.58 7.63 -16.91
N ALA A 13 17.65 6.83 -16.39
CA ALA A 13 17.32 6.60 -14.98
C ALA A 13 16.21 7.46 -14.35
N GLU A 14 14.98 7.35 -14.88
CA GLU A 14 13.76 7.47 -14.04
C GLU A 14 13.13 6.08 -13.74
N GLN A 15 13.62 5.00 -14.36
CA GLN A 15 13.09 3.65 -14.15
C GLN A 15 13.80 2.84 -13.05
N ASP A 16 15.02 3.22 -12.66
CA ASP A 16 15.83 2.47 -11.69
C ASP A 16 15.57 2.87 -10.22
N VAL A 17 14.94 4.02 -9.97
CA VAL A 17 14.69 4.51 -8.60
C VAL A 17 13.53 3.75 -7.95
N GLN A 18 12.62 3.17 -8.74
CA GLN A 18 11.44 2.46 -8.21
C GLN A 18 11.78 1.04 -7.74
N ALA A 19 12.70 0.35 -8.43
CA ALA A 19 13.06 -1.04 -8.14
C ALA A 19 13.86 -1.19 -6.83
N ASP A 20 14.73 -0.23 -6.55
CA ASP A 20 15.66 -0.25 -5.41
C ASP A 20 14.95 -0.02 -4.05
N ARG A 21 13.74 0.58 -4.06
CA ARG A 21 12.95 0.81 -2.82
C ARG A 21 12.20 -0.43 -2.34
N VAL A 22 11.94 -1.39 -3.22
CA VAL A 22 11.19 -2.62 -2.89
C VAL A 22 12.09 -3.64 -2.18
N GLU A 23 13.39 -3.68 -2.50
CA GLU A 23 14.34 -4.63 -1.92
C GLU A 23 14.59 -4.40 -0.41
N ASN A 24 14.45 -3.17 0.07
CA ASN A 24 14.66 -2.83 1.48
C ASN A 24 13.49 -3.24 2.40
N MET A 25 12.41 -3.81 1.86
CA MET A 25 11.17 -4.14 2.59
C MET A 25 11.06 -5.61 3.02
N MET A 26 12.12 -6.41 2.87
CA MET A 26 12.18 -7.81 3.33
C MET A 26 13.29 -7.96 4.37
N PRO A 27 13.00 -8.42 5.61
CA PRO A 27 12.78 -9.86 5.77
C PRO A 27 11.83 -10.28 6.93
N ALA A 28 10.89 -11.17 6.61
CA ALA A 28 10.51 -12.32 7.42
C ALA A 28 9.74 -13.27 6.50
N ALA A 29 9.81 -14.58 6.75
CA ALA A 29 9.00 -15.55 6.02
C ALA A 29 7.55 -15.06 5.98
N LEU A 30 7.06 -14.76 4.77
CA LEU A 30 5.75 -14.19 4.52
C LEU A 30 4.70 -15.13 5.11
N ALA A 31 4.02 -14.69 6.17
CA ALA A 31 2.85 -15.40 6.66
C ALA A 31 1.80 -15.36 5.53
N PRO A 32 1.18 -16.48 5.18
CA PRO A 32 0.22 -16.51 4.09
C PRO A 32 -0.90 -15.49 4.36
N LEU A 33 -1.36 -14.83 3.29
CA LEU A 33 -2.48 -13.91 3.36
C LEU A 33 -3.69 -14.65 3.97
N PRO A 34 -4.33 -14.12 5.01
CA PRO A 34 -5.53 -14.73 5.59
C PRO A 34 -6.62 -14.92 4.50
N PRO A 35 -7.38 -16.01 4.52
CA PRO A 35 -8.41 -16.29 3.52
C PRO A 35 -9.41 -15.14 3.34
N GLU A 36 -9.69 -14.40 4.41
CA GLU A 36 -10.63 -13.28 4.41
C GLU A 36 -10.13 -12.06 3.59
N LEU A 37 -8.81 -11.99 3.32
CA LEU A 37 -8.19 -10.93 2.53
C LEU A 37 -7.88 -11.39 1.09
N MET A 38 -8.15 -12.65 0.76
CA MET A 38 -7.93 -13.22 -0.57
C MET A 38 -9.13 -12.94 -1.48
N THR A 39 -8.89 -12.15 -2.52
CA THR A 39 -9.85 -11.82 -3.58
C THR A 39 -9.96 -12.90 -4.65
N GLY A 40 -8.89 -13.70 -4.81
CA GLY A 40 -8.74 -14.63 -5.93
C GLY A 40 -8.23 -13.97 -7.22
N HIS A 41 -8.04 -12.64 -7.23
CA HIS A 41 -7.37 -11.91 -8.29
C HIS A 41 -5.86 -11.82 -7.98
N PRO A 42 -4.97 -12.46 -8.76
CA PRO A 42 -3.56 -12.65 -8.37
C PRO A 42 -2.80 -11.36 -8.05
N GLN A 43 -3.04 -10.28 -8.81
CA GLN A 43 -2.38 -9.00 -8.58
C GLN A 43 -2.85 -8.33 -7.29
N LEU A 44 -4.16 -8.34 -7.01
CA LEU A 44 -4.72 -7.71 -5.81
C LEU A 44 -4.26 -8.47 -4.57
N ASP A 45 -4.29 -9.80 -4.63
CA ASP A 45 -3.82 -10.65 -3.52
C ASP A 45 -2.32 -10.43 -3.24
N ALA A 46 -1.49 -10.21 -4.27
CA ALA A 46 -0.09 -9.86 -4.09
C ALA A 46 0.09 -8.49 -3.42
N GLU A 47 -0.68 -7.48 -3.84
CA GLU A 47 -0.65 -6.14 -3.26
C GLU A 47 -1.15 -6.14 -1.80
N HIS A 48 -2.21 -6.87 -1.49
CA HIS A 48 -2.70 -7.09 -0.12
C HIS A 48 -1.64 -7.75 0.77
N HIS A 49 -0.88 -8.70 0.22
CA HIS A 49 0.19 -9.35 0.96
C HIS A 49 1.32 -8.38 1.33
N LEU A 50 1.65 -7.46 0.43
CA LEU A 50 2.60 -6.39 0.69
C LEU A 50 2.07 -5.42 1.76
N LEU A 51 0.80 -5.01 1.70
CA LEU A 51 0.17 -4.18 2.75
C LEU A 51 0.28 -4.84 4.12
N MET A 52 -0.05 -6.13 4.22
CA MET A 52 0.07 -6.89 5.47
C MET A 52 1.52 -6.96 5.97
N THR A 53 2.48 -7.06 5.05
CA THR A 53 3.90 -7.04 5.40
C THR A 53 4.33 -5.69 5.96
N CYS A 54 3.86 -4.58 5.37
CA CYS A 54 4.09 -3.23 5.89
C CYS A 54 3.51 -3.07 7.29
N ILE A 55 2.27 -3.52 7.54
CA ILE A 55 1.64 -3.51 8.87
C ILE A 55 2.46 -4.34 9.88
N ALA A 56 2.93 -5.53 9.47
CA ALA A 56 3.77 -6.36 10.33
C ALA A 56 5.12 -5.70 10.65
N ASN A 57 5.73 -5.00 9.69
CA ASN A 57 6.98 -4.27 9.87
C ASN A 57 6.81 -3.04 10.77
N LEU A 58 5.66 -2.36 10.72
CA LEU A 58 5.33 -1.24 11.60
C LEU A 58 5.42 -1.65 13.08
N ARG A 59 4.92 -2.84 13.43
CA ARG A 59 5.01 -3.42 14.79
C ARG A 59 6.45 -3.68 15.24
N ARG A 60 7.41 -3.80 14.31
CA ARG A 60 8.83 -4.07 14.59
C ARG A 60 9.66 -2.81 14.79
N VAL A 61 9.15 -1.64 14.41
CA VAL A 61 9.84 -0.35 14.62
C VAL A 61 10.16 -0.13 16.10
N CYS A 62 9.26 -0.57 17.00
CA CYS A 62 9.48 -0.52 18.43
C CYS A 62 9.45 -1.94 19.04
N VAL A 63 10.52 -2.31 19.75
CA VAL A 63 10.68 -3.61 20.42
C VAL A 63 9.52 -3.92 21.38
N ASN A 64 8.93 -2.90 22.02
CA ASN A 64 7.80 -3.06 22.94
C ASN A 64 6.63 -2.16 22.54
N HIS A 65 6.19 -2.22 21.28
CA HIS A 65 5.08 -1.39 20.81
C HIS A 65 3.77 -1.64 21.57
N ALA A 66 3.54 -2.88 22.03
CA ALA A 66 2.30 -3.26 22.72
C ALA A 66 2.29 -2.81 24.20
N GLY A 67 3.43 -2.83 24.89
CA GLY A 67 3.48 -2.60 26.35
C GLY A 67 3.90 -1.20 26.78
N SER A 68 4.61 -0.44 25.95
CA SER A 68 5.14 0.88 26.34
C SER A 68 4.14 2.00 26.07
N LEU A 69 3.76 2.79 27.07
CA LEU A 69 2.82 3.91 26.86
C LEU A 69 3.41 5.02 25.98
N HIS A 70 4.66 5.40 26.22
CA HIS A 70 5.40 6.46 25.51
C HIS A 70 6.91 6.11 25.40
N CYS A 71 7.67 6.91 24.64
CA CYS A 71 9.09 6.67 24.37
C CYS A 71 10.04 7.29 25.43
N GLY A 72 9.50 7.78 26.55
CA GLY A 72 10.25 8.54 27.55
C GLY A 72 11.36 7.75 28.27
N HIS A 73 11.21 6.42 28.37
CA HIS A 73 12.19 5.53 29.01
C HIS A 73 13.28 5.03 28.05
N CYS A 74 13.16 5.35 26.75
CA CYS A 74 14.21 5.04 25.78
C CYS A 74 15.36 6.05 25.92
N ASP A 75 16.58 5.64 25.59
CA ASP A 75 17.66 6.60 25.38
C ASP A 75 17.46 7.40 24.08
N GLY A 76 18.23 8.48 23.92
CA GLY A 76 18.10 9.38 22.77
C GLY A 76 18.37 8.70 21.42
N LEU A 77 19.36 7.79 21.37
CA LEU A 77 19.72 7.07 20.15
C LEU A 77 18.59 6.12 19.72
N ARG A 78 17.99 5.41 20.68
CA ARG A 78 16.86 4.52 20.41
C ARG A 78 15.62 5.29 19.95
N ARG A 79 15.31 6.44 20.56
CA ARG A 79 14.21 7.29 20.10
C ARG A 79 14.43 7.75 18.67
N GLN A 80 15.61 8.30 18.38
CA GLN A 80 15.95 8.76 17.04
C GLN A 80 15.88 7.63 16.01
N HIS A 81 16.38 6.44 16.36
CA HIS A 81 16.33 5.28 15.48
C HIS A 81 14.89 4.84 15.18
N CYS A 82 14.04 4.68 16.19
CA CYS A 82 12.63 4.34 15.99
C CYS A 82 11.91 5.40 15.16
N ASP A 83 12.15 6.68 15.44
CA ASP A 83 11.53 7.80 14.74
C ASP A 83 11.93 7.84 13.26
N SER A 84 13.23 7.79 12.95
CA SER A 84 13.70 7.79 11.55
C SER A 84 13.26 6.54 10.79
N HIS A 85 13.22 5.38 11.45
CA HIS A 85 12.72 4.15 10.84
C HIS A 85 11.22 4.24 10.57
N LEU A 86 10.43 4.81 11.49
CA LEU A 86 9.01 5.05 11.29
C LEU A 86 8.76 5.97 10.11
N VAL A 87 9.47 7.10 10.04
CA VAL A 87 9.34 8.09 8.95
C VAL A 87 9.64 7.45 7.59
N GLY A 88 10.73 6.69 7.47
CA GLY A 88 11.06 5.98 6.23
C GLY A 88 9.96 5.01 5.81
N MET A 89 9.52 4.16 6.75
CA MET A 89 8.47 3.18 6.50
C MET A 89 7.12 3.83 6.13
N LEU A 90 6.78 4.96 6.72
CA LEU A 90 5.56 5.70 6.38
C LEU A 90 5.58 6.25 4.95
N GLY A 91 6.74 6.73 4.49
CA GLY A 91 6.91 7.17 3.12
C GLY A 91 6.69 6.04 2.12
N ASP A 92 7.27 4.87 2.39
CA ASP A 92 7.15 3.70 1.53
C ASP A 92 5.72 3.11 1.57
N LEU A 93 5.09 3.05 2.75
CA LEU A 93 3.70 2.65 2.92
C LEU A 93 2.74 3.55 2.13
N LEU A 94 2.89 4.88 2.25
CA LEU A 94 1.99 5.81 1.57
C LEU A 94 2.15 5.72 0.05
N ALA A 95 3.39 5.64 -0.44
CA ALA A 95 3.65 5.46 -1.86
C ALA A 95 3.01 4.17 -2.38
N PHE A 96 3.12 3.08 -1.62
CA PHE A 96 2.54 1.79 -1.99
C PHE A 96 1.01 1.79 -1.96
N ILE A 97 0.38 2.35 -0.91
CA ILE A 97 -1.09 2.47 -0.81
C ILE A 97 -1.65 3.26 -2.00
N LEU A 98 -1.01 4.36 -2.38
CA LEU A 98 -1.45 5.17 -3.52
C LEU A 98 -1.30 4.43 -4.85
N GLU A 99 -0.29 3.59 -5.00
CA GLU A 99 -0.13 2.75 -6.20
C GLU A 99 -1.19 1.65 -6.24
N HIS A 100 -1.47 0.99 -5.12
CA HIS A 100 -2.55 0.01 -5.00
C HIS A 100 -3.92 0.60 -5.40
N PHE A 101 -4.26 1.79 -4.89
CA PHE A 101 -5.49 2.49 -5.29
C PHE A 101 -5.54 2.79 -6.78
N ARG A 102 -4.41 3.20 -7.37
CA ARG A 102 -4.33 3.42 -8.81
C ARG A 102 -4.57 2.13 -9.59
N THR A 103 -4.00 1.01 -9.15
CA THR A 103 -4.25 -0.31 -9.76
C THR A 103 -5.74 -0.61 -9.77
N GLU A 104 -6.40 -0.51 -8.62
CA GLU A 104 -7.83 -0.83 -8.51
C GLU A 104 -8.72 0.10 -9.33
N GLU A 105 -8.43 1.40 -9.30
CA GLU A 105 -9.16 2.39 -10.07
C GLU A 105 -8.99 2.20 -11.59
N GLU A 106 -7.82 1.74 -12.03
CA GLU A 106 -7.60 1.35 -13.42
C GLU A 106 -8.36 0.07 -13.78
N ILE A 107 -8.42 -0.92 -12.88
CA ILE A 107 -9.23 -2.13 -13.06
C ILE A 107 -10.72 -1.76 -13.15
N MET A 108 -11.22 -0.87 -12.29
CA MET A 108 -12.61 -0.39 -12.34
C MET A 108 -12.95 0.30 -13.67
N ARG A 109 -12.00 1.07 -14.21
CA ARG A 109 -12.17 1.79 -15.49
C ARG A 109 -12.10 0.83 -16.69
N SER A 110 -11.12 -0.06 -16.71
CA SER A 110 -10.85 -0.96 -17.84
C SER A 110 -11.86 -2.12 -17.94
N SER A 111 -12.44 -2.57 -16.83
CA SER A 111 -13.49 -3.60 -16.79
C SER A 111 -14.91 -3.07 -17.06
N LEU A 112 -15.04 -1.79 -17.43
CA LEU A 112 -16.31 -1.10 -17.65
C LEU A 112 -17.24 -1.05 -16.43
N LEU A 113 -16.79 -1.48 -15.24
CA LEU A 113 -17.59 -1.43 -14.01
C LEU A 113 -18.09 -0.01 -13.74
N LEU A 114 -17.23 0.99 -13.97
CA LEU A 114 -17.59 2.40 -13.81
C LEU A 114 -18.77 2.84 -14.70
N MET A 115 -18.96 2.21 -15.87
CA MET A 115 -20.10 2.49 -16.76
C MET A 115 -21.39 1.78 -16.32
N VAL A 116 -21.26 0.66 -15.61
CA VAL A 116 -22.37 -0.16 -15.15
C VAL A 116 -22.89 0.29 -13.79
N ASP A 117 -21.99 0.50 -12.83
CA ASP A 117 -22.31 0.88 -11.47
C ASP A 117 -21.35 1.95 -10.94
N ARG A 118 -21.60 3.18 -11.39
CA ARG A 118 -20.81 4.34 -11.02
C ARG A 118 -20.81 4.61 -9.51
N ALA A 119 -21.94 4.38 -8.84
CA ALA A 119 -22.07 4.66 -7.41
C ALA A 119 -21.17 3.75 -6.56
N VAL A 120 -21.03 2.48 -6.95
CA VAL A 120 -20.10 1.55 -6.30
C VAL A 120 -18.65 2.00 -6.47
N CYS A 121 -18.24 2.42 -7.68
CA CYS A 121 -16.90 2.93 -7.91
C CYS A 121 -16.62 4.25 -7.17
N GLU A 122 -17.58 5.16 -7.11
CA GLU A 122 -17.45 6.42 -6.35
C GLU A 122 -17.28 6.14 -4.85
N ALA A 123 -18.07 5.23 -4.29
CA ALA A 123 -17.90 4.82 -2.89
C ALA A 123 -16.53 4.17 -2.62
N HIS A 124 -15.99 3.38 -3.56
CA HIS A 124 -14.66 2.78 -3.47
C HIS A 124 -13.57 3.88 -3.42
N MET A 125 -13.59 4.82 -4.37
CA MET A 125 -12.63 5.93 -4.41
C MET A 125 -12.76 6.89 -3.22
N GLU A 126 -13.97 7.08 -2.70
CA GLU A 126 -14.18 7.88 -1.49
C GLU A 126 -13.53 7.22 -0.26
N ASP A 127 -13.57 5.89 -0.14
CA ASP A 127 -12.88 5.19 0.95
C ASP A 127 -11.36 5.28 0.81
N HIS A 128 -10.81 5.20 -0.42
CA HIS A 128 -9.39 5.48 -0.70
C HIS A 128 -8.96 6.88 -0.22
N ALA A 129 -9.76 7.90 -0.55
CA ALA A 129 -9.49 9.27 -0.14
C ALA A 129 -9.57 9.41 1.40
N ALA A 130 -10.57 8.79 2.02
CA ALA A 130 -10.78 8.85 3.46
C ALA A 130 -9.64 8.22 4.27
N ILE A 131 -9.14 7.05 3.87
CA ILE A 131 -8.00 6.42 4.55
C ILE A 131 -6.70 7.19 4.29
N SER A 132 -6.48 7.69 3.08
CA SER A 132 -5.31 8.52 2.74
C SER A 132 -5.24 9.76 3.64
N GLY A 133 -6.36 10.44 3.82
CA GLY A 133 -6.47 11.60 4.72
C GLY A 133 -6.12 11.25 6.17
N LYS A 134 -6.71 10.17 6.72
CA LYS A 134 -6.43 9.73 8.09
C LYS A 134 -4.97 9.33 8.30
N VAL A 135 -4.36 8.63 7.35
CA VAL A 135 -2.93 8.29 7.41
C VAL A 135 -2.10 9.57 7.43
N GLN A 136 -2.38 10.54 6.56
CA GLN A 136 -1.67 11.82 6.53
C GLN A 136 -1.82 12.62 7.83
N GLU A 137 -3.02 12.65 8.43
CA GLU A 137 -3.25 13.30 9.73
C GLU A 137 -2.38 12.69 10.84
N ILE A 138 -2.31 11.35 10.88
CA ILE A 138 -1.49 10.63 11.86
C ILE A 138 0.01 10.92 11.60
N VAL A 139 0.46 10.86 10.34
CA VAL A 139 1.85 11.20 9.99
C VAL A 139 2.19 12.65 10.33
N ALA A 140 1.27 13.59 10.14
CA ALA A 140 1.49 15.00 10.50
C ALA A 140 1.63 15.23 12.02
N ALA A 141 1.13 14.29 12.84
CA ALA A 141 1.24 14.30 14.30
C ALA A 141 2.50 13.61 14.84
N LEU A 142 3.52 13.35 13.99
CA LEU A 142 4.78 12.73 14.39
C LEU A 142 5.46 13.50 15.54
N ASP A 143 5.65 12.79 16.65
CA ASP A 143 6.38 13.25 17.82
C ASP A 143 7.31 12.12 18.31
N PRO A 144 8.65 12.34 18.36
CA PRO A 144 9.61 11.34 18.83
C PRO A 144 9.37 10.84 20.27
N MET A 145 8.63 11.59 21.09
CA MET A 145 8.24 11.14 22.44
C MET A 145 7.04 10.17 22.42
N ASN A 146 6.28 10.16 21.34
CA ASN A 146 5.04 9.41 21.17
C ASN A 146 5.05 8.46 19.97
N THR A 147 6.21 8.19 19.34
CA THR A 147 6.38 7.22 18.23
C THR A 147 5.67 5.90 18.49
N VAL A 148 5.75 5.37 19.71
CA VAL A 148 5.11 4.09 20.07
C VAL A 148 3.58 4.15 20.05
N SER A 149 2.99 5.30 20.39
CA SER A 149 1.55 5.52 20.27
C SER A 149 1.13 5.59 18.82
N LEU A 150 1.90 6.30 17.99
CA LEU A 150 1.65 6.43 16.56
C LEU A 150 1.66 5.07 15.85
N ILE A 151 2.65 4.22 16.18
CA ILE A 151 2.74 2.85 15.67
C ILE A 151 1.44 2.07 15.95
N ARG A 152 0.90 2.15 17.17
CA ARG A 152 -0.33 1.45 17.53
C ARG A 152 -1.56 2.01 16.82
N GLU A 153 -1.63 3.33 16.70
CA GLU A 153 -2.75 4.00 16.04
C GLU A 153 -2.80 3.64 14.55
N LEU A 154 -1.66 3.71 13.86
CA LEU A 154 -1.51 3.27 12.47
C LEU A 154 -1.80 1.78 12.31
N ASP A 155 -1.26 0.94 13.17
CA ASP A 155 -1.50 -0.51 13.13
C ASP A 155 -2.99 -0.86 13.23
N ALA A 156 -3.69 -0.25 14.19
CA ALA A 156 -5.11 -0.47 14.40
C ALA A 156 -5.97 0.10 13.26
N LEU A 157 -5.60 1.28 12.75
CA LEU A 157 -6.27 1.91 11.61
C LEU A 157 -6.15 1.04 10.36
N LEU A 158 -4.93 0.68 9.97
CA LEU A 158 -4.65 -0.05 8.75
C LEU A 158 -5.21 -1.47 8.79
N THR A 159 -5.03 -2.18 9.91
CA THR A 159 -5.57 -3.55 10.06
C THR A 159 -7.09 -3.57 9.92
N ARG A 160 -7.79 -2.60 10.54
CA ARG A 160 -9.25 -2.51 10.46
C ARG A 160 -9.71 -2.09 9.08
N TRP A 161 -9.09 -1.05 8.52
CA TRP A 161 -9.44 -0.53 7.22
C TRP A 161 -9.25 -1.61 6.16
N MET A 162 -8.08 -2.25 6.09
CA MET A 162 -7.78 -3.28 5.10
C MET A 162 -8.81 -4.41 5.11
N GLY A 163 -9.17 -4.94 6.29
CA GLY A 163 -10.17 -6.00 6.38
C GLY A 163 -11.56 -5.57 5.90
N ASN A 164 -11.98 -4.35 6.23
CA ASN A 164 -13.29 -3.82 5.81
C ASN A 164 -13.32 -3.47 4.32
N HIS A 165 -12.27 -2.81 3.84
CA HIS A 165 -12.13 -2.34 2.47
C HIS A 165 -12.19 -3.51 1.49
N ILE A 166 -11.33 -4.50 1.70
CA ILE A 166 -11.28 -5.71 0.89
C ILE A 166 -12.64 -6.41 0.84
N ALA A 167 -13.29 -6.57 1.99
CA ALA A 167 -14.57 -7.25 2.08
C ALA A 167 -15.71 -6.50 1.36
N LEU A 168 -15.72 -5.17 1.43
CA LEU A 168 -16.77 -4.34 0.86
C LEU A 168 -16.56 -4.02 -0.63
N HIS A 169 -15.32 -3.80 -1.03
CA HIS A 169 -14.96 -3.24 -2.32
C HIS A 169 -14.21 -4.26 -3.20
N ASP A 170 -13.05 -4.74 -2.76
CA ASP A 170 -12.12 -5.48 -3.64
C ASP A 170 -12.66 -6.87 -3.98
N MET A 171 -13.40 -7.51 -3.06
CA MET A 171 -14.17 -8.72 -3.35
C MET A 171 -15.15 -8.52 -4.50
N LEU A 172 -15.82 -7.36 -4.56
CA LEU A 172 -16.77 -7.06 -5.62
C LEU A 172 -16.05 -6.82 -6.94
N LEU A 173 -14.98 -6.02 -6.91
CA LEU A 173 -14.16 -5.72 -8.08
C LEU A 173 -13.57 -7.00 -8.69
N ALA A 174 -12.94 -7.85 -7.87
CA ALA A 174 -12.37 -9.11 -8.33
C ALA A 174 -13.43 -10.04 -8.94
N ARG A 175 -14.60 -10.17 -8.31
CA ARG A 175 -15.71 -10.97 -8.86
C ARG A 175 -16.23 -10.43 -10.20
N TRP A 176 -16.23 -9.11 -10.37
CA TRP A 176 -16.63 -8.48 -11.63
C TRP A 176 -15.67 -8.86 -12.75
N VAL A 177 -14.36 -8.65 -12.54
CA VAL A 177 -13.30 -8.94 -13.51
C VAL A 177 -13.26 -10.42 -13.89
N LEU A 178 -13.27 -11.32 -12.89
CA LEU A 178 -13.23 -12.77 -13.13
C LEU A 178 -14.45 -13.26 -13.94
N ARG A 179 -15.61 -12.61 -13.78
CA ARG A 179 -16.80 -12.91 -14.58
C ARG A 179 -16.63 -12.43 -16.02
N GLU A 180 -16.18 -11.20 -16.22
CA GLU A 180 -15.96 -10.61 -17.54
C GLU A 180 -15.00 -11.47 -18.37
N ASP A 181 -13.84 -11.83 -17.79
CA ASP A 181 -12.86 -12.72 -18.41
C ASP A 181 -13.46 -14.06 -18.82
N SER A 182 -14.31 -14.63 -17.98
CA SER A 182 -14.98 -15.90 -18.24
C SER A 182 -15.96 -15.81 -19.41
N VAL A 183 -16.68 -14.71 -19.54
CA VAL A 183 -17.63 -14.47 -20.65
C VAL A 183 -16.86 -14.26 -21.96
N LEU A 184 -15.81 -13.43 -21.94
CA LEU A 184 -14.98 -13.18 -23.13
C LEU A 184 -14.32 -14.47 -23.64
N ARG A 185 -13.73 -15.28 -22.76
CA ARG A 185 -13.16 -16.59 -23.14
C ARG A 185 -14.18 -17.57 -23.71
N ARG A 186 -15.43 -17.55 -23.23
CA ARG A 186 -16.48 -18.43 -23.76
C ARG A 186 -16.91 -18.01 -25.17
N ASN A 187 -16.93 -16.71 -25.45
CA ASN A 187 -17.30 -16.17 -26.76
C ASN A 187 -16.23 -16.45 -27.82
N THR A 188 -14.95 -16.43 -27.46
CA THR A 188 -13.86 -16.79 -28.39
C THR A 188 -13.87 -18.28 -28.73
N LEU A 189 -14.12 -19.16 -27.75
CA LEU A 189 -14.23 -20.60 -27.96
C LEU A 189 -15.48 -21.03 -28.73
N SER A 190 -16.58 -20.26 -28.65
CA SER A 190 -17.83 -20.56 -29.39
C SER A 190 -17.84 -20.01 -30.82
N SER A 191 -16.85 -19.17 -31.17
CA SER A 191 -16.71 -18.54 -32.50
C SER A 191 -15.59 -19.18 -33.35
N SER A 192 -15.00 -20.28 -32.86
CA SER A 192 -13.99 -21.11 -33.55
C SER A 192 -14.58 -22.46 -33.93
#